data_AF-A0A401I8C4-F1
#
_entry.id   AF-A0A401I8C4-F1
#
_cell.length_a   1.000
_cell.length_b   1.000
_cell.length_c   1.000
_cell.angle_alpha   90.00
_cell.angle_beta   90.00
_cell.angle_gamma   90.00
#
_symmetry.space_group_name_H-M   'P 1'
#
loop_
_entity.id
_entity.type
_entity.pdbx_description
1 polymer ?
#
loop_
_entity_poly.entity_id
_entity_poly.type
_entity_poly.pdbx_seq_one_letter_code
_entity_poly.pdbx_strand_id
1 'polypeptide(L)'
;MAPFNRYQTIDVVRAVMHSSRRDEIALYTGNDDNIVNDLLTVYRFQVNGQPVEKRIVGGLLGHWAVWTRKAVELLDEVKRVRGEEALAAEWLTRNIEVTDSNAAFFDPAHHFEGCIPGIHEVLRRQGLLEGTWCLNPREQLSEGQAEEIDRVYAQYPHLHDDDFVRAGLREWLT
;
A
#
# COMPACT_ATOMS: atom_id res chain seq x y z
N MET A 1 -2.04 -4.28 10.71
CA MET A 1 -2.80 -5.53 10.51
C MET A 1 -2.59 -5.95 9.08
N ALA A 2 -1.95 -7.09 8.87
CA ALA A 2 -1.65 -7.61 7.54
C ALA A 2 -2.14 -9.06 7.41
N PRO A 3 -3.45 -9.33 7.63
CA PRO A 3 -3.95 -10.70 7.50
C PRO A 3 -3.99 -11.19 6.05
N PHE A 4 -3.92 -10.28 5.05
CA PHE A 4 -4.11 -10.60 3.62
C PHE A 4 -5.37 -11.45 3.37
N ASN A 5 -6.37 -11.24 4.24
CA ASN A 5 -7.61 -11.98 4.29
C ASN A 5 -8.68 -11.09 4.90
N ARG A 6 -9.72 -10.75 4.12
CA ARG A 6 -10.74 -9.78 4.51
C ARG A 6 -11.57 -10.24 5.71
N TYR A 7 -11.82 -11.54 5.85
CA TYR A 7 -12.55 -12.09 7.00
C TYR A 7 -11.75 -11.90 8.29
N GLN A 8 -10.44 -12.16 8.24
CA GLN A 8 -9.55 -11.96 9.38
C GLN A 8 -9.36 -10.47 9.69
N THR A 9 -9.31 -9.59 8.68
CA THR A 9 -9.34 -8.13 8.90
C THR A 9 -10.57 -7.74 9.70
N ILE A 10 -11.75 -8.24 9.30
CA ILE A 10 -13.01 -8.00 10.01
C ILE A 10 -12.93 -8.50 11.46
N ASP A 11 -12.41 -9.70 11.69
CA ASP A 11 -12.29 -10.28 13.03
C ASP A 11 -11.38 -9.44 13.94
N VAL A 12 -10.23 -8.97 13.44
CA VAL A 12 -9.32 -8.09 14.19
C VAL A 12 -10.00 -6.76 14.52
N VAL A 13 -10.63 -6.10 13.54
CA VAL A 13 -11.29 -4.80 13.77
C VAL A 13 -12.45 -4.96 14.77
N ARG A 14 -13.25 -6.02 14.61
CA ARG A 14 -14.34 -6.35 15.54
C ARG A 14 -13.82 -6.57 16.95
N ALA A 15 -12.78 -7.38 17.13
CA ALA A 15 -12.17 -7.64 18.44
C ALA A 15 -11.69 -6.35 19.11
N VAL A 16 -11.03 -5.46 18.36
CA VAL A 16 -10.59 -4.16 18.89
C VAL A 16 -11.78 -3.29 19.29
N MET A 17 -12.88 -3.29 18.53
CA MET A 17 -14.08 -2.51 18.85
C MET A 17 -14.83 -3.00 20.10
N HIS A 18 -14.68 -4.27 20.47
CA HIS A 18 -15.18 -4.82 21.74
C HIS A 18 -14.29 -4.51 22.95
N SER A 19 -13.08 -3.99 22.75
CA SER A 19 -12.19 -3.59 23.84
C SER A 19 -12.64 -2.30 24.50
N SER A 20 -12.50 -2.21 25.84
CA SER A 20 -12.68 -0.93 26.57
C SER A 20 -11.67 0.14 26.16
N ARG A 21 -10.53 -0.26 25.58
CA ARG A 21 -9.45 0.62 25.09
C ARG A 21 -9.56 0.92 23.60
N ARG A 22 -10.70 0.64 22.96
CA ARG A 22 -10.85 0.77 21.51
C ARG A 22 -10.39 2.13 20.98
N ASP A 23 -10.60 3.22 21.71
CA ASP A 23 -10.27 4.58 21.28
C ASP A 23 -8.79 4.93 21.46
N GLU A 24 -8.05 4.15 22.27
CA GLU A 24 -6.60 4.25 22.44
C GLU A 24 -5.82 3.40 21.41
N ILE A 25 -6.50 2.52 20.67
CA ILE A 25 -5.86 1.59 19.74
C ILE A 25 -5.98 2.13 18.31
N ALA A 26 -4.87 2.58 17.75
CA ALA A 26 -4.80 2.95 16.34
C ALA A 26 -4.68 1.69 15.46
N LEU A 27 -5.39 1.68 14.32
CA LEU A 27 -5.34 0.60 13.34
C LEU A 27 -4.59 1.07 12.10
N TYR A 28 -3.54 0.34 11.74
CA TYR A 28 -2.77 0.54 10.52
C TYR A 28 -2.95 -0.68 9.63
N THR A 29 -3.23 -0.50 8.35
CA THR A 29 -3.27 -1.62 7.39
C THR A 29 -1.84 -2.00 6.99
N GLY A 30 -1.61 -3.28 6.79
CA GLY A 30 -0.44 -3.83 6.09
C GLY A 30 -0.88 -4.71 4.93
N ASN A 31 -2.12 -4.54 4.44
CA ASN A 31 -2.63 -5.22 3.26
C ASN A 31 -2.28 -4.38 2.03
N ASP A 32 -1.08 -4.60 1.50
CA ASP A 32 -0.57 -3.88 0.32
C ASP A 32 -1.46 -4.04 -0.94
N ASP A 33 -2.22 -5.13 -1.01
CA ASP A 33 -3.18 -5.45 -2.06
C ASP A 33 -4.51 -4.67 -1.98
N ASN A 34 -4.79 -3.98 -0.87
CA ASN A 34 -6.10 -3.35 -0.61
C ASN A 34 -6.00 -2.00 0.13
N ILE A 35 -4.91 -1.25 -0.10
CA ILE A 35 -4.56 -0.01 0.63
C ILE A 35 -5.69 1.03 0.60
N VAL A 36 -6.14 1.42 -0.60
CA VAL A 36 -7.10 2.53 -0.79
C VAL A 36 -8.44 2.19 -0.12
N ASN A 37 -8.96 1.00 -0.39
CA ASN A 37 -10.20 0.53 0.19
C ASN A 37 -10.12 0.41 1.73
N ASP A 38 -9.01 -0.07 2.30
CA ASP A 38 -8.81 -0.12 3.75
C ASP A 38 -8.86 1.26 4.41
N LEU A 39 -8.27 2.28 3.77
CA LEU A 39 -8.19 3.63 4.31
C LEU A 39 -9.51 4.42 4.19
N LEU A 40 -10.32 4.12 3.15
CA LEU A 40 -11.63 4.73 2.93
C LEU A 40 -12.75 4.09 3.77
N THR A 41 -12.65 2.78 4.05
CA THR A 41 -13.72 2.02 4.69
C THR A 41 -13.91 2.38 6.16
N VAL A 42 -15.17 2.62 6.54
CA VAL A 42 -15.59 2.69 7.94
C VAL A 42 -16.11 1.33 8.38
N TYR A 43 -15.49 0.73 9.39
CA TYR A 43 -16.01 -0.48 10.02
C TYR A 43 -17.06 -0.09 11.05
N ARG A 44 -18.28 -0.62 10.90
CA ARG A 44 -19.40 -0.36 11.82
C ARG A 44 -19.97 -1.67 12.34
N PHE A 45 -19.94 -1.84 13.66
CA PHE A 45 -20.47 -3.04 14.35
C PHE A 45 -21.35 -2.65 15.53
N GLN A 46 -22.24 -3.55 15.93
CA GLN A 46 -22.99 -3.44 17.18
C GLN A 46 -22.16 -4.01 18.33
N VAL A 47 -21.86 -3.17 19.33
CA VAL A 47 -21.12 -3.56 20.54
C VAL A 47 -21.97 -3.15 21.74
N ASN A 48 -22.39 -4.11 22.56
CA ASN A 48 -23.24 -3.88 23.74
C ASN A 48 -24.53 -3.09 23.41
N GLY A 49 -25.15 -3.38 22.25
CA GLY A 49 -26.38 -2.74 21.81
C GLY A 49 -26.21 -1.32 21.26
N GLN A 50 -24.98 -0.87 21.03
CA GLN A 50 -24.69 0.44 20.46
C GLN A 50 -23.88 0.31 19.15
N PRO A 51 -24.16 1.13 18.12
CA PRO A 51 -23.31 1.20 16.94
C PRO A 51 -21.97 1.83 17.32
N VAL A 52 -20.89 1.13 16.97
CA VAL A 52 -19.53 1.60 17.13
C VAL A 52 -18.91 1.68 15.75
N GLU A 53 -18.14 2.73 15.51
CA GLU A 53 -17.37 2.91 14.29
C GLU A 53 -15.88 2.87 14.56
N LYS A 54 -15.12 2.32 13.62
CA LYS A 54 -13.67 2.40 13.64
C LYS A 54 -13.12 2.50 12.22
N ARG A 55 -12.01 3.20 12.09
CA ARG A 55 -11.29 3.40 10.82
C ARG A 55 -9.86 2.91 10.95
N ILE A 56 -9.31 2.49 9.83
CA ILE A 56 -7.86 2.38 9.66
C ILE A 56 -7.33 3.81 9.40
N VAL A 57 -6.26 4.19 10.09
CA VAL A 57 -5.77 5.59 10.12
C VAL A 57 -4.49 5.81 9.31
N GLY A 58 -3.86 4.74 8.85
CA GLY A 58 -2.64 4.75 8.06
C GLY A 58 -2.23 3.35 7.65
N GLY A 59 -1.02 3.23 7.10
CA GLY A 59 -0.45 1.97 6.65
C GLY A 59 0.98 1.73 7.14
N LEU A 60 1.33 0.46 7.30
CA LEU A 60 2.69 -0.06 7.43
C LEU A 60 2.86 -1.07 6.30
N LEU A 61 3.35 -0.58 5.16
CA LEU A 61 3.14 -1.17 3.84
C LEU A 61 4.46 -1.26 3.08
N GLY A 62 4.70 -2.40 2.44
CA GLY A 62 5.88 -2.59 1.61
C GLY A 62 5.84 -1.73 0.34
N HIS A 63 4.67 -1.56 -0.27
CA HIS A 63 4.47 -0.74 -1.47
C HIS A 63 4.92 0.71 -1.19
N TRP A 64 4.68 1.25 0.00
CA TRP A 64 5.06 2.62 0.36
C TRP A 64 6.57 2.83 0.58
N ALA A 65 7.39 1.78 0.48
CA ALA A 65 8.85 1.90 0.44
C ALA A 65 9.34 2.55 -0.87
N VAL A 66 8.51 2.54 -1.91
CA VAL A 66 8.72 3.22 -3.18
C VAL A 66 7.57 4.18 -3.42
N TRP A 67 7.78 5.15 -4.30
CA TRP A 67 6.76 6.15 -4.61
C TRP A 67 6.24 6.90 -3.37
N THR A 68 7.12 7.09 -2.38
CA THR A 68 6.76 7.51 -1.03
C THR A 68 6.03 8.85 -1.01
N ARG A 69 6.40 9.81 -1.86
CA ARG A 69 5.67 11.08 -1.96
C ARG A 69 4.24 10.86 -2.43
N LYS A 70 4.03 10.00 -3.43
CA LYS A 70 2.70 9.64 -3.93
C LYS A 70 1.89 8.86 -2.91
N ALA A 71 2.52 7.99 -2.13
CA ALA A 71 1.88 7.32 -0.99
C ALA A 71 1.37 8.32 0.06
N VAL A 72 2.16 9.34 0.40
CA VAL A 72 1.76 10.40 1.33
C VAL A 72 0.62 11.24 0.75
N GLU A 73 0.73 11.68 -0.50
CA GLU A 73 -0.32 12.42 -1.21
C GLU A 73 -1.64 11.62 -1.23
N LEU A 74 -1.58 10.32 -1.53
CA LEU A 74 -2.73 9.41 -1.50
C LEU A 74 -3.36 9.32 -0.10
N LEU A 75 -2.55 9.15 0.95
CA LEU A 75 -3.04 9.06 2.33
C LEU A 75 -3.75 10.33 2.76
N ASP A 76 -3.17 11.49 2.45
CA ASP A 76 -3.75 12.79 2.78
C ASP A 76 -5.05 13.05 2.01
N GLU A 77 -5.08 12.68 0.74
CA GLU A 77 -6.29 12.80 -0.07
C GLU A 77 -7.40 11.88 0.44
N VAL A 78 -7.11 10.63 0.77
CA VAL A 78 -8.08 9.70 1.39
C VAL A 78 -8.60 10.26 2.71
N LYS A 79 -7.73 10.80 3.56
CA LYS A 79 -8.14 11.43 4.82
C LYS A 79 -9.07 12.62 4.62
N ARG A 80 -8.87 13.38 3.54
CA ARG A 80 -9.74 14.50 3.14
C ARG A 80 -11.10 14.00 2.66
N VAL A 81 -11.14 13.09 1.69
CA VAL A 81 -12.40 12.70 1.02
C VAL A 81 -13.30 11.80 1.88
N ARG A 82 -12.73 11.03 2.81
CA ARG A 82 -13.53 10.08 3.63
C ARG A 82 -14.47 10.74 4.63
N GLY A 83 -14.41 12.08 4.76
CA GLY A 83 -15.36 12.89 5.52
C GLY A 83 -16.50 13.45 4.69
N GLU A 84 -16.47 13.27 3.36
CA GLU A 84 -17.50 13.76 2.43
C GLU A 84 -18.73 12.84 2.43
N GLU A 85 -19.89 13.38 2.06
CA GLU A 85 -21.15 12.61 2.02
C GLU A 85 -21.15 11.55 0.91
N ALA A 86 -20.46 11.82 -0.19
CA ALA A 86 -20.34 10.93 -1.33
C ALA A 86 -18.87 10.84 -1.76
N LEU A 87 -18.45 9.63 -2.15
CA LEU A 87 -17.14 9.40 -2.74
C LEU A 87 -17.26 9.36 -4.26
N ALA A 88 -16.32 10.02 -4.94
CA ALA A 88 -16.18 9.90 -6.38
C ALA A 88 -15.86 8.43 -6.77
N ALA A 89 -16.50 7.94 -7.83
CA ALA A 89 -16.29 6.56 -8.31
C ALA A 89 -14.83 6.28 -8.72
N GLU A 90 -14.07 7.33 -9.05
CA GLU A 90 -12.65 7.26 -9.36
C GLU A 90 -11.81 6.62 -8.23
N TRP A 91 -12.26 6.65 -6.97
CA TRP A 91 -11.58 5.98 -5.87
C TRP A 91 -11.59 4.45 -6.02
N LEU A 92 -12.65 3.90 -6.62
CA LEU A 92 -12.71 2.48 -6.94
C LEU A 92 -11.74 2.14 -8.08
N THR A 93 -11.64 3.00 -9.08
CA THR A 93 -10.66 2.85 -10.17
C THR A 93 -9.24 2.92 -9.62
N ARG A 94 -8.91 3.98 -8.86
CA ARG A 94 -7.59 4.16 -8.26
C ARG A 94 -7.21 3.02 -7.32
N ASN A 95 -8.18 2.44 -6.60
CA ASN A 95 -7.93 1.25 -5.80
C ASN A 95 -7.38 0.09 -6.66
N ILE A 96 -7.97 -0.15 -7.83
CA ILE A 96 -7.51 -1.21 -8.75
C ILE A 96 -6.13 -0.87 -9.34
N GLU A 97 -5.87 0.39 -9.73
CA GLU A 97 -4.56 0.80 -10.25
C GLU A 97 -3.44 0.57 -9.22
N VAL A 98 -3.70 0.89 -7.94
CA VAL A 98 -2.77 0.65 -6.84
C VAL A 98 -2.57 -0.84 -6.58
N THR A 99 -3.64 -1.64 -6.61
CA THR A 99 -3.55 -3.11 -6.46
C THR A 99 -2.78 -3.75 -7.63
N ASP A 100 -2.98 -3.29 -8.87
CA ASP A 100 -2.25 -3.79 -10.04
C ASP A 100 -0.76 -3.42 -9.98
N SER A 101 -0.45 -2.18 -9.60
CA SER A 101 0.94 -1.76 -9.33
C SER A 101 1.58 -2.61 -8.23
N ASN A 102 0.82 -2.91 -7.18
CA ASN A 102 1.28 -3.78 -6.10
C ASN A 102 1.64 -5.19 -6.60
N ALA A 103 0.81 -5.77 -7.48
CA ALA A 103 1.07 -7.08 -8.05
C ALA A 103 2.39 -7.12 -8.83
N ALA A 104 2.72 -6.08 -9.59
CA ALA A 104 4.00 -6.01 -10.31
C ALA A 104 5.21 -6.02 -9.37
N PHE A 105 5.10 -5.41 -8.18
CA PHE A 105 6.22 -5.35 -7.21
C PHE A 105 6.34 -6.62 -6.38
N PHE A 106 5.22 -7.13 -5.88
CA PHE A 106 5.20 -8.20 -4.90
C PHE A 106 5.11 -9.59 -5.52
N ASP A 107 4.90 -9.68 -6.82
CA ASP A 107 5.01 -10.91 -7.60
C ASP A 107 4.08 -12.06 -7.14
N PRO A 108 2.77 -11.82 -6.96
CA PRO A 108 1.84 -12.87 -6.56
C PRO A 108 1.71 -13.97 -7.63
N ALA A 109 2.03 -13.69 -8.90
CA ALA A 109 2.03 -14.65 -10.00
C ALA A 109 3.06 -15.79 -9.80
N HIS A 110 4.17 -15.49 -9.12
CA HIS A 110 5.19 -16.46 -8.75
C HIS A 110 5.27 -16.64 -7.22
N HIS A 111 4.12 -16.62 -6.54
CA HIS A 111 4.03 -16.89 -5.09
C HIS A 111 4.93 -15.98 -4.23
N PHE A 112 5.10 -14.72 -4.63
CA PHE A 112 5.89 -13.71 -3.95
C PHE A 112 7.41 -13.98 -3.92
N GLU A 113 7.92 -14.85 -4.80
CA GLU A 113 9.37 -15.10 -4.92
C GLU A 113 10.16 -13.83 -5.25
N GLY A 114 9.58 -12.96 -6.09
CA GLY A 114 10.17 -11.68 -6.50
C GLY A 114 9.87 -10.48 -5.59
N CYS A 115 9.30 -10.68 -4.39
CA CYS A 115 8.77 -9.61 -3.55
C CYS A 115 9.79 -8.51 -3.17
N ILE A 116 10.90 -8.88 -2.56
CA ILE A 116 11.97 -7.93 -2.18
C ILE A 116 12.70 -7.39 -3.43
N PRO A 117 13.16 -8.21 -4.39
CA PRO A 117 13.88 -7.70 -5.55
C PRO A 117 13.00 -6.83 -6.45
N GLY A 118 11.67 -7.01 -6.45
CA GLY A 118 10.71 -6.14 -7.14
C GLY A 118 10.70 -4.72 -6.58
N ILE A 119 10.69 -4.57 -5.26
CA ILE A 119 10.85 -3.26 -4.61
C ILE A 119 12.24 -2.68 -4.89
N HIS A 120 13.30 -3.51 -4.80
CA HIS A 120 14.66 -3.05 -5.12
C HIS A 120 14.79 -2.60 -6.57
N GLU A 121 14.08 -3.22 -7.51
CA GLU A 121 14.09 -2.83 -8.92
C GLU A 121 13.54 -1.42 -9.12
N VAL A 122 12.44 -1.08 -8.44
CA VAL A 122 11.90 0.28 -8.44
C VAL A 122 12.89 1.27 -7.82
N LEU A 123 13.47 0.95 -6.66
CA LEU A 123 14.48 1.79 -6.01
C LEU A 123 15.74 1.97 -6.88
N ARG A 124 16.15 0.93 -7.61
CA ARG A 124 17.26 0.96 -8.56
C ARG A 124 16.96 1.90 -9.73
N ARG A 125 15.75 1.83 -10.31
CA ARG A 125 15.29 2.77 -11.35
C ARG A 125 15.26 4.21 -10.87
N GLN A 126 14.90 4.42 -9.61
CA GLN A 126 14.92 5.72 -8.94
C GLN A 126 16.34 6.22 -8.61
N GLY A 127 17.36 5.36 -8.71
CA GLY A 127 18.75 5.70 -8.39
C GLY A 127 19.08 5.68 -6.90
N LEU A 128 18.20 5.12 -6.06
CA LEU A 128 18.40 4.96 -4.62
C LEU A 128 19.19 3.68 -4.27
N LEU A 129 19.17 2.68 -5.16
CA LEU A 129 19.98 1.47 -5.08
C LEU A 129 20.78 1.26 -6.38
N GLU A 130 21.93 0.60 -6.27
CA GLU A 130 22.78 0.27 -7.43
C GLU A 130 22.34 -1.03 -8.14
N GLY A 131 21.54 -1.87 -7.48
CA GLY A 131 21.11 -3.16 -7.98
C GLY A 131 19.96 -3.75 -7.17
N THR A 132 19.50 -4.93 -7.58
CA THR A 132 18.36 -5.63 -6.97
C THR A 132 18.75 -6.68 -5.93
N TRP A 133 20.01 -6.65 -5.47
CA TRP A 133 20.58 -7.71 -4.63
C TRP A 133 19.85 -7.84 -3.29
N CYS A 134 19.59 -9.08 -2.90
CA CYS A 134 18.98 -9.44 -1.62
C CYS A 134 20.01 -10.14 -0.72
N LEU A 135 19.76 -10.16 0.60
CA LEU A 135 20.60 -10.90 1.54
C LEU A 135 20.65 -12.40 1.22
N ASN A 136 19.53 -12.95 0.75
CA ASN A 136 19.50 -14.27 0.14
C ASN A 136 19.79 -14.12 -1.37
N PRO A 137 20.93 -14.62 -1.89
CA PRO A 137 21.27 -14.47 -3.30
C PRO A 137 20.35 -15.22 -4.26
N ARG A 138 19.51 -16.13 -3.75
CA ARG A 138 18.51 -16.84 -4.56
C ARG A 138 17.25 -16.02 -4.78
N GLU A 139 17.03 -15.01 -3.96
CA GLU A 139 15.90 -14.09 -4.10
C GLU A 139 16.24 -13.07 -5.18
N GLN A 140 15.64 -13.27 -6.35
CA GLN A 140 15.88 -12.51 -7.58
C GLN A 140 14.53 -12.17 -8.21
N LEU A 141 14.52 -11.24 -9.17
CA LEU A 141 13.31 -10.98 -9.95
C LEU A 141 12.87 -12.27 -10.66
N SER A 142 11.58 -12.56 -10.60
CA SER A 142 10.99 -13.65 -11.36
C SER A 142 10.98 -13.34 -12.87
N GLU A 143 10.86 -14.37 -13.68
CA GLU A 143 10.73 -14.22 -15.14
C GLU A 143 9.51 -13.35 -15.47
N GLY A 144 9.70 -12.29 -16.27
CA GLY A 144 8.63 -11.36 -16.64
C GLY A 144 8.31 -10.27 -15.62
N GLN A 145 8.88 -10.31 -14.41
CA GLN A 145 8.54 -9.34 -13.36
C GLN A 145 9.02 -7.92 -13.71
N ALA A 146 10.22 -7.78 -14.27
CA ALA A 146 10.73 -6.47 -14.69
C ALA A 146 9.84 -5.83 -15.77
N GLU A 147 9.32 -6.64 -16.68
CA GLU A 147 8.39 -6.24 -17.73
C GLU A 147 7.02 -5.86 -17.17
N GLU A 148 6.54 -6.54 -16.14
CA GLU A 148 5.32 -6.14 -15.42
C GLU A 148 5.51 -4.81 -14.68
N ILE A 149 6.70 -4.55 -14.12
CA ILE A 149 7.04 -3.24 -13.55
C ILE A 149 7.04 -2.16 -14.65
N ASP A 150 7.62 -2.43 -15.83
CA ASP A 150 7.56 -1.52 -16.98
C ASP A 150 6.11 -1.22 -17.40
N ARG A 151 5.26 -2.24 -17.42
CA ARG A 151 3.84 -2.12 -17.77
C ARG A 151 3.13 -1.16 -16.83
N VAL A 152 3.23 -1.33 -15.51
CA VAL A 152 2.51 -0.47 -14.55
C VAL A 152 3.06 0.96 -14.52
N TYR A 153 4.36 1.14 -14.77
CA TYR A 153 4.96 2.46 -14.98
C TYR A 153 4.34 3.19 -16.17
N ALA A 154 4.18 2.50 -17.30
CA ALA A 154 3.57 3.08 -18.49
C ALA A 154 2.06 3.30 -18.35
N GLN A 155 1.37 2.39 -17.65
CA GLN A 155 -0.07 2.40 -17.51
C GLN A 155 -0.57 3.42 -16.48
N TYR A 156 0.20 3.65 -15.41
CA TYR A 156 -0.19 4.53 -14.29
C TYR A 156 0.90 5.56 -13.94
N PRO A 157 1.29 6.46 -14.88
CA PRO A 157 2.37 7.42 -14.67
C PRO A 157 2.08 8.41 -13.51
N HIS A 158 0.81 8.57 -13.12
CA HIS A 158 0.41 9.42 -12.00
C HIS A 158 0.69 8.83 -10.62
N LEU A 159 1.01 7.53 -10.52
CA LEU A 159 1.23 6.84 -9.24
C LEU A 159 2.67 6.87 -8.75
N HIS A 160 3.65 7.18 -9.61
CA HIS A 160 5.06 7.22 -9.24
C HIS A 160 5.58 8.64 -9.01
N ASP A 161 6.70 8.76 -8.30
CA ASP A 161 7.34 10.02 -7.95
C ASP A 161 8.80 10.14 -8.43
N ASP A 162 9.18 9.34 -9.41
CA ASP A 162 10.55 9.24 -9.92
C ASP A 162 11.20 10.60 -10.26
N ASP A 163 10.46 11.56 -10.81
CA ASP A 163 10.99 12.89 -11.09
C ASP A 163 11.32 13.67 -9.82
N PHE A 164 10.51 13.53 -8.78
CA PHE A 164 10.77 14.11 -7.47
C PHE A 164 11.99 13.46 -6.81
N VAL A 165 12.09 12.12 -6.87
CA VAL A 165 13.24 11.39 -6.33
C VAL A 165 14.52 11.79 -7.06
N ARG A 166 14.50 11.80 -8.40
CA ARG A 166 15.64 12.19 -9.24
C ARG A 166 16.16 13.58 -8.93
N ALA A 167 15.26 14.53 -8.67
CA ALA A 167 15.63 15.89 -8.27
C ALA A 167 16.30 15.96 -6.89
N GLY A 168 15.97 15.05 -5.98
CA GLY A 168 16.50 15.00 -4.61
C GLY A 168 17.76 14.15 -4.42
N LEU A 169 18.07 13.22 -5.34
CA LEU A 169 19.19 12.27 -5.20
C LEU A 169 20.52 12.92 -4.80
N ARG A 170 20.86 14.05 -5.43
CA ARG A 170 22.12 14.76 -5.17
C ARG A 170 22.21 15.29 -3.74
N GLU A 171 21.10 15.67 -3.13
CA GLU A 171 21.06 16.18 -1.77
C GLU A 171 21.09 15.04 -0.74
N TRP A 172 20.39 13.93 -1.02
CA TRP A 172 20.18 12.86 -0.05
C TRP A 172 21.34 11.85 0.05
N LEU A 173 22.12 11.70 -1.03
CA LEU A 173 23.20 10.69 -1.12
C LEU A 173 24.61 11.29 -1.01
N THR A 174 24.71 12.57 -0.63
CA THR A 174 25.97 13.24 -0.26
C THR A 174 26.13 13.30 1.24
#